data_AF-A0A964W5H8-F1
#
_entry.id   AF-A0A964W5H8-F1
#
_cell.length_a   1.000
_cell.length_b   1.000
_cell.length_c   1.000
_cell.angle_alpha   90.00
_cell.angle_beta   90.00
_cell.angle_gamma   90.00
#
_symmetry.space_group_name_H-M   'P 1'
#
loop_
_entity.id
_entity.type
_entity.pdbx_description
1 polymer ?
#
loop_
_entity_poly.entity_id
_entity_poly.type
_entity_poly.pdbx_seq_one_letter_code
_entity_poly.pdbx_strand_id
1 'polypeptide(L)'
;DAGVVSVDVSGKITGVSAGTAVIKATTADGSKTAVCVVTVTDAVVNVRSVNLNKTIDELTVGGTDKLEATVNPSDATNKAVTWSSDNTSVATVDVSGKITGVSAGTAVIKATTVDGGKVSTCTVTVSNALIKVESI
;
A
#
# COMPACT_ATOMS: atom_id res chain seq x y z
N ASP A 1 -9.93 -31.50 -1.34
CA ASP A 1 -8.55 -31.08 -1.05
C ASP A 1 -8.54 -30.56 0.39
N ALA A 2 -7.78 -31.21 1.27
CA ALA A 2 -7.80 -30.93 2.71
C ALA A 2 -6.99 -29.67 3.10
N GLY A 3 -6.33 -29.01 2.13
CA GLY A 3 -5.56 -27.79 2.35
C GLY A 3 -6.38 -26.50 2.45
N VAL A 4 -7.59 -26.47 1.87
CA VAL A 4 -8.41 -25.25 1.74
C VAL A 4 -9.61 -25.25 2.69
N VAL A 5 -10.27 -26.40 2.85
CA VAL A 5 -11.40 -26.59 3.77
C VAL A 5 -11.29 -27.94 4.48
N SER A 6 -11.65 -27.98 5.76
CA SER A 6 -11.87 -29.24 6.50
C SER A 6 -13.37 -29.45 6.72
N VAL A 7 -13.81 -30.71 6.60
CA VAL A 7 -15.21 -31.10 6.87
C VAL A 7 -15.21 -32.09 8.04
N ASP A 8 -16.00 -31.82 9.08
CA ASP A 8 -16.17 -32.77 10.19
C ASP A 8 -17.25 -33.82 9.89
N VAL A 9 -17.34 -34.84 10.75
CA VAL A 9 -18.30 -35.96 10.60
C VAL A 9 -19.77 -35.55 10.68
N SER A 10 -20.07 -34.30 11.06
CA SER A 10 -21.39 -33.69 11.12
C SER A 10 -21.70 -32.78 9.93
N GLY A 11 -20.76 -32.62 8.99
CA GLY A 11 -20.94 -31.80 7.78
C GLY A 11 -20.56 -30.33 7.95
N LYS A 12 -19.91 -29.95 9.06
CA LYS A 12 -19.44 -28.58 9.28
C LYS A 12 -18.19 -28.29 8.45
N ILE A 13 -18.24 -27.27 7.60
CA ILE A 13 -17.14 -26.84 6.72
C ILE A 13 -16.37 -25.71 7.41
N THR A 14 -15.05 -25.87 7.59
CA THR A 14 -14.16 -24.83 8.13
C THR A 14 -13.14 -24.45 7.07
N GLY A 15 -13.08 -23.17 6.70
CA GLY A 15 -12.04 -22.64 5.81
C GLY A 15 -10.71 -22.53 6.56
N VAL A 16 -9.65 -23.11 6.00
CA VAL A 16 -8.32 -23.19 6.63
C VAL A 16 -7.34 -22.22 5.95
N SER A 17 -7.45 -22.05 4.63
CA SER A 17 -6.62 -21.14 3.86
C SER A 17 -7.41 -20.58 2.67
N ALA A 18 -7.00 -19.42 2.14
CA ALA A 18 -7.63 -18.89 0.94
C ALA A 18 -7.43 -19.84 -0.24
N GLY A 19 -8.53 -20.11 -0.93
CA GLY A 19 -8.57 -21.08 -2.01
C GLY A 19 -9.99 -21.49 -2.34
N THR A 20 -10.12 -22.19 -3.47
CA THR A 20 -11.39 -22.80 -3.87
C THR A 20 -11.34 -24.28 -3.55
N ALA A 21 -12.27 -24.74 -2.72
CA ALA A 21 -12.44 -26.15 -2.43
C ALA A 21 -13.71 -26.68 -3.09
N VAL A 22 -13.59 -27.83 -3.75
CA VAL A 22 -14.74 -28.55 -4.29
C VAL A 22 -15.04 -29.72 -3.36
N ILE A 23 -16.23 -29.72 -2.75
CA ILE A 23 -16.73 -30.82 -1.94
C ILE A 23 -17.69 -31.64 -2.81
N LYS A 24 -17.35 -32.92 -3.01
CA LYS A 24 -18.18 -33.88 -3.74
C LYS A 24 -18.71 -34.94 -2.78
N ALA A 25 -20.01 -34.94 -2.55
CA ALA A 25 -20.70 -36.03 -1.87
C ALA A 25 -21.21 -37.03 -2.91
N THR A 26 -20.99 -38.32 -2.69
CA THR A 26 -21.49 -39.40 -3.56
C THR A 26 -22.27 -40.38 -2.69
N THR A 27 -23.45 -40.81 -3.14
CA THR A 27 -24.24 -41.84 -2.45
C THR A 27 -23.47 -43.17 -2.41
N ALA A 28 -23.72 -44.01 -1.40
CA ALA A 28 -22.94 -45.25 -1.17
C ALA A 28 -23.00 -46.24 -2.34
N ASP A 29 -24.07 -46.18 -3.14
CA ASP A 29 -24.29 -46.95 -4.36
C ASP A 29 -23.70 -46.28 -5.63
N GLY A 30 -23.07 -45.11 -5.49
CA GLY A 30 -22.48 -44.34 -6.60
C GLY A 30 -23.50 -43.62 -7.50
N SER A 31 -24.81 -43.75 -7.25
CA SER A 31 -25.85 -43.38 -8.21
C SER A 31 -26.18 -41.89 -8.25
N LYS A 32 -25.81 -41.11 -7.21
CA LYS A 32 -26.02 -39.65 -7.16
C LYS A 32 -24.80 -38.95 -6.58
N THR A 33 -24.43 -37.83 -7.19
CA THR A 33 -23.38 -36.94 -6.70
C THR A 33 -23.92 -35.54 -6.49
N ALA A 34 -23.61 -34.91 -5.35
CA ALA A 34 -23.82 -33.50 -5.11
C ALA A 34 -22.46 -32.80 -5.02
N VAL A 35 -22.30 -31.69 -5.73
CA VAL A 35 -21.08 -30.89 -5.73
C VAL A 35 -21.38 -29.53 -5.12
N CYS A 36 -20.59 -29.13 -4.14
CA CYS A 36 -20.61 -27.79 -3.56
C CYS A 36 -19.22 -27.17 -3.73
N VAL A 37 -19.17 -25.98 -4.32
CA VAL A 37 -17.93 -25.22 -4.46
C VAL A 37 -17.91 -24.18 -3.34
N VAL A 38 -16.90 -24.27 -2.47
CA VAL A 38 -16.69 -23.33 -1.37
C VAL A 38 -15.46 -22.50 -1.70
N THR A 39 -15.65 -21.18 -1.75
CA THR A 39 -14.55 -20.23 -1.93
C THR A 39 -14.23 -19.58 -0.59
N VAL A 40 -13.00 -19.77 -0.12
CA VAL A 40 -12.48 -19.10 1.06
C VAL A 40 -11.66 -17.92 0.57
N THR A 41 -12.10 -16.70 0.86
CA THR A 41 -11.35 -15.47 0.57
C THR A 41 -10.59 -15.05 1.81
N ASP A 42 -9.36 -14.56 1.64
CA ASP A 42 -8.59 -13.99 2.74
C ASP A 42 -9.35 -12.85 3.43
N ALA A 43 -9.19 -12.76 4.74
CA ALA A 43 -9.73 -11.63 5.50
C ALA A 43 -9.00 -10.35 5.09
N VAL A 44 -9.75 -9.36 4.62
CA VAL A 44 -9.19 -8.05 4.26
C VAL A 44 -8.82 -7.31 5.55
N VAL A 45 -7.52 -7.07 5.73
CA VAL A 45 -6.99 -6.23 6.80
C VAL A 45 -6.88 -4.81 6.25
N ASN A 46 -7.77 -3.94 6.73
CA ASN A 46 -7.83 -2.55 6.30
C ASN A 46 -6.67 -1.72 6.86
N VAL A 47 -6.21 -0.76 6.08
CA VAL A 47 -5.22 0.23 6.53
C VAL A 47 -5.79 1.16 7.61
N ARG A 48 -5.02 1.33 8.69
CA ARG A 48 -5.35 2.22 9.81
C ARG A 48 -4.62 3.56 9.73
N SER A 49 -3.34 3.56 9.38
CA SER A 49 -2.54 4.78 9.25
C SER A 49 -1.44 4.65 8.20
N VAL A 50 -0.93 5.80 7.78
CA VAL A 50 0.29 5.94 6.99
C VAL A 50 1.18 6.99 7.64
N ASN A 51 2.47 6.69 7.74
CA ASN A 51 3.46 7.55 8.38
C ASN A 51 4.63 7.75 7.43
N LEU A 52 5.07 8.99 7.28
CA LEU A 52 6.27 9.33 6.53
C LEU A 52 7.51 9.32 7.43
N ASN A 53 8.67 8.96 6.87
CA ASN A 53 9.97 9.09 7.54
C ASN A 53 10.31 10.55 7.90
N LYS A 54 9.77 11.52 7.14
CA LYS A 54 9.99 12.95 7.33
C LYS A 54 8.68 13.73 7.17
N THR A 55 8.52 14.78 7.96
CA THR A 55 7.41 15.75 7.83
C THR A 55 7.87 17.09 7.25
N ILE A 56 9.18 17.34 7.25
CA ILE A 56 9.81 18.51 6.65
C ILE A 56 11.08 18.02 5.94
N ASP A 57 11.34 18.55 4.75
CA ASP A 57 12.55 18.28 3.99
C ASP A 57 13.07 19.57 3.33
N GLU A 58 14.38 19.68 3.20
CA GLU A 58 15.05 20.85 2.62
C GLU A 58 15.92 20.41 1.45
N LEU A 59 15.64 20.97 0.28
CA LEU A 59 16.33 20.65 -0.97
C LEU A 59 16.93 21.91 -1.58
N THR A 60 17.91 21.71 -2.44
CA THR A 60 18.33 22.74 -3.39
C THR A 60 17.62 22.55 -4.73
N VAL A 61 17.56 23.59 -5.55
CA VAL A 61 17.08 23.46 -6.94
C VAL A 61 17.89 22.38 -7.68
N GLY A 62 17.19 21.41 -8.27
CA GLY A 62 17.78 20.22 -8.91
C GLY A 62 18.14 19.08 -7.93
N GLY A 63 18.07 19.33 -6.63
CA GLY A 63 18.27 18.34 -5.58
C GLY A 63 17.13 17.31 -5.55
N THR A 64 17.45 16.11 -5.08
CA THR A 64 16.47 15.03 -4.93
C THR A 64 16.59 14.38 -3.57
N ASP A 65 15.47 13.95 -3.02
CA ASP A 65 15.41 13.14 -1.80
C ASP A 65 14.32 12.06 -1.94
N LYS A 66 14.24 11.14 -0.98
CA LYS A 66 13.23 10.08 -0.98
C LYS A 66 12.44 10.07 0.32
N LEU A 67 11.12 10.16 0.20
CA LEU A 67 10.20 9.89 1.29
C LEU A 67 9.82 8.42 1.31
N GLU A 68 9.77 7.87 2.52
CA GLU A 68 9.36 6.50 2.78
C GLU A 68 8.03 6.52 3.53
N ALA A 69 7.01 5.85 2.98
CA ALA A 69 5.71 5.71 3.59
C ALA A 69 5.57 4.34 4.25
N THR A 70 5.36 4.33 5.57
CA THR A 70 5.07 3.14 6.36
C THR A 70 3.57 3.03 6.59
N VAL A 71 2.95 1.97 6.06
CA VAL A 71 1.51 1.68 6.22
C VAL A 71 1.30 0.73 7.40
N ASN A 72 0.35 1.07 8.28
CA ASN A 72 -0.02 0.24 9.43
C ASN A 72 -1.50 -0.17 9.39
N PRO A 73 -1.84 -1.40 9.80
CA PRO A 73 -0.93 -2.41 10.35
C PRO A 73 -0.08 -3.07 9.25
N SER A 74 1.03 -3.72 9.65
CA SER A 74 2.01 -4.30 8.71
C SER A 74 1.47 -5.53 7.96
N ASP A 75 0.32 -6.06 8.34
CA ASP A 75 -0.43 -7.14 7.68
C ASP A 75 -1.59 -6.61 6.82
N ALA A 76 -1.71 -5.29 6.63
CA ALA A 76 -2.72 -4.71 5.75
C ALA A 76 -2.66 -5.34 4.35
N THR A 77 -3.83 -5.74 3.84
CA THR A 77 -3.96 -6.46 2.56
C THR A 77 -3.53 -5.61 1.37
N ASN A 78 -3.72 -4.29 1.44
CA ASN A 78 -3.28 -3.36 0.41
C ASN A 78 -2.46 -2.21 1.04
N LYS A 79 -1.17 -2.17 0.71
CA LYS A 79 -0.22 -1.15 1.20
C LYS A 79 0.16 -0.12 0.14
N ALA A 80 -0.56 -0.08 -0.98
CA ALA A 80 -0.28 0.87 -2.04
C ALA A 80 -0.50 2.32 -1.55
N VAL A 81 0.44 3.19 -1.90
CA VAL A 81 0.42 4.61 -1.57
C VAL A 81 0.56 5.41 -2.86
N THR A 82 -0.30 6.40 -3.04
CA THR A 82 -0.22 7.39 -4.11
C THR A 82 0.37 8.68 -3.59
N TRP A 83 1.23 9.29 -4.39
CA TRP A 83 1.91 10.54 -4.06
C TRP A 83 1.37 11.69 -4.91
N SER A 84 1.33 12.89 -4.32
CA SER A 84 0.96 14.12 -5.02
C SER A 84 1.72 15.31 -4.44
N SER A 85 2.00 16.32 -5.25
CA SER A 85 2.53 17.61 -4.82
C SER A 85 1.46 18.68 -4.98
N ASP A 86 1.34 19.60 -4.04
CA ASP A 86 0.46 20.77 -4.17
C ASP A 86 1.03 21.83 -5.15
N ASN A 87 2.34 21.81 -5.38
CA ASN A 87 3.05 22.76 -6.24
C ASN A 87 4.20 22.08 -6.98
N THR A 88 3.88 21.48 -8.12
CA THR A 88 4.84 20.79 -9.00
C THR A 88 5.87 21.71 -9.64
N SER A 89 5.61 23.02 -9.70
CA SER A 89 6.59 24.01 -10.16
C SER A 89 7.74 24.20 -9.18
N VAL A 90 7.50 23.94 -7.89
CA VAL A 90 8.52 24.02 -6.82
C VAL A 90 9.14 22.66 -6.55
N ALA A 91 8.34 21.61 -6.31
CA ALA A 91 8.82 20.26 -6.09
C ALA A 91 7.88 19.22 -6.69
N THR A 92 8.45 18.20 -7.33
CA THR A 92 7.72 17.06 -7.88
C THR A 92 7.99 15.81 -7.06
N VAL A 93 7.08 14.84 -7.08
CA VAL A 93 7.24 13.53 -6.43
C VAL A 93 6.83 12.44 -7.42
N ASP A 94 7.58 11.35 -7.49
CA ASP A 94 7.26 10.20 -8.33
C ASP A 94 6.49 9.10 -7.57
N VAL A 95 6.11 8.04 -8.29
CA VAL A 95 5.36 6.89 -7.73
C VAL A 95 6.13 6.13 -6.64
N SER A 96 7.45 6.28 -6.57
CA SER A 96 8.32 5.64 -5.58
C SER A 96 8.55 6.51 -4.33
N GLY A 97 8.00 7.72 -4.30
CA GLY A 97 8.21 8.70 -3.24
C GLY A 97 9.50 9.53 -3.40
N LYS A 98 10.14 9.51 -4.58
CA LYS A 98 11.31 10.36 -4.85
C LYS A 98 10.85 11.78 -5.15
N ILE A 99 11.36 12.74 -4.37
CA ILE A 99 11.14 14.16 -4.55
C ILE A 99 12.24 14.75 -5.43
N THR A 100 11.89 15.67 -6.31
CA THR A 100 12.83 16.50 -7.07
C THR A 100 12.48 17.98 -6.90
N GLY A 101 13.42 18.78 -6.43
CA GLY A 101 13.30 20.24 -6.36
C GLY A 101 13.44 20.87 -7.74
N VAL A 102 12.45 21.64 -8.16
CA VAL A 102 12.37 22.27 -9.50
C VAL A 102 12.71 23.75 -9.44
N SER A 103 12.13 24.49 -8.49
CA SER A 103 12.42 25.92 -8.28
C SER A 103 12.38 26.25 -6.80
N ALA A 104 13.03 27.34 -6.39
CA ALA A 104 12.96 27.76 -5.00
C ALA A 104 11.54 28.14 -4.57
N GLY A 105 11.20 27.82 -3.33
CA GLY A 105 9.87 27.97 -2.76
C GLY A 105 9.54 26.83 -1.81
N THR A 106 8.26 26.72 -1.45
CA THR A 106 7.75 25.64 -0.59
C THR A 106 6.66 24.86 -1.33
N ALA A 107 6.68 23.54 -1.20
CA ALA A 107 5.67 22.61 -1.69
C ALA A 107 5.33 21.59 -0.61
N VAL A 108 4.10 21.11 -0.57
CA VAL A 108 3.64 20.04 0.30
C VAL A 108 3.44 18.77 -0.52
N ILE A 109 4.22 17.76 -0.19
CA ILE A 109 4.09 16.41 -0.72
C ILE A 109 3.10 15.64 0.16
N LYS A 110 2.12 15.01 -0.47
CA LYS A 110 1.08 14.22 0.19
C LYS A 110 1.16 12.76 -0.24
N ALA A 111 1.25 11.87 0.74
CA ALA A 111 1.10 10.43 0.60
C ALA A 111 -0.31 10.02 1.02
N THR A 112 -1.04 9.33 0.13
CA THR A 112 -2.40 8.83 0.40
C THR A 112 -2.43 7.33 0.19
N THR A 113 -2.93 6.56 1.15
CA THR A 113 -3.12 5.11 0.97
C THR A 113 -4.28 4.86 0.02
N VAL A 114 -4.09 3.96 -0.95
CA VAL A 114 -5.15 3.56 -1.88
C VAL A 114 -6.28 2.90 -1.11
N ASP A 115 -5.93 2.10 -0.11
CA ASP A 115 -6.88 1.51 0.83
C ASP A 115 -7.16 2.45 2.01
N GLY A 116 -8.44 2.73 2.27
CA GLY A 116 -8.89 3.52 3.42
C GLY A 116 -8.57 5.03 3.40
N GLY A 117 -7.92 5.55 2.35
CA GLY A 117 -7.72 6.98 2.12
C GLY A 117 -6.96 7.71 3.23
N LYS A 118 -6.03 7.04 3.92
CA LYS A 118 -5.23 7.65 4.99
C LYS A 118 -4.17 8.55 4.39
N VAL A 119 -3.94 9.69 5.02
CA VAL A 119 -3.10 10.77 4.47
C VAL A 119 -1.97 11.10 5.43
N SER A 120 -0.77 11.28 4.88
CA SER A 120 0.37 11.91 5.56
C SER A 120 1.03 12.91 4.62
N THR A 121 1.65 13.95 5.18
CA THR A 121 2.20 15.08 4.42
C THR A 121 3.62 15.42 4.86
N CYS A 122 4.41 15.89 3.91
CA CYS A 122 5.75 16.40 4.12
C CYS A 122 5.90 17.77 3.42
N THR A 123 6.37 18.77 4.15
CA THR A 123 6.64 20.10 3.61
C THR A 123 8.08 20.15 3.09
N VAL A 124 8.23 20.36 1.79
CA VAL A 124 9.51 20.48 1.11
C VAL A 124 9.81 21.95 0.85
N THR A 125 10.94 22.42 1.37
CA THR A 125 11.46 23.76 1.08
C THR A 125 12.62 23.64 0.12
N VAL A 126 12.49 24.24 -1.06
CA VAL A 126 13.54 24.28 -2.07
C VAL A 126 14.23 25.64 -2.00
N SER A 127 15.54 25.62 -1.86
CA SER A 127 16.40 26.80 -1.84
C SER A 127 17.27 26.86 -3.10
N ASN A 128 17.67 28.06 -3.52
CA ASN A 128 18.70 28.15 -4.56
C ASN A 128 19.98 27.54 -4.01
N ALA A 129 20.69 26.77 -4.84
CA ALA A 129 22.06 26.41 -4.52
C ALA A 129 22.83 27.72 -4.29
N LEU A 130 23.36 27.91 -3.08
CA LEU A 130 24.29 28.99 -2.81
C LEU A 130 25.49 28.73 -3.72
N ILE A 131 25.59 29.48 -4.81
CA ILE A 131 26.85 29.57 -5.53
C ILE A 131 27.79 30.23 -4.54
N LYS A 132 28.65 29.44 -3.90
CA LYS A 132 29.85 29.97 -3.25
C LYS A 132 30.63 30.65 -4.37
N VAL A 133 30.47 31.95 -4.52
CA VAL A 133 31.43 32.75 -5.27
C VAL A 133 32.69 32.74 -4.42
N GLU A 134 33.65 31.92 -4.79
CA GLU A 134 35.04 32.16 -4.43
C GLU A 134 35.45 33.39 -5.26
N SER A 135 35.45 34.56 -4.64
CA SER A 135 36.06 35.75 -5.26
C SER A 135 37.55 35.46 -5.46
N ILE A 136 38.02 35.63 -6.70
CA ILE A 136 39.44 35.79 -7.05
C ILE A 136 39.87 37.23 -6.76
#